data_AF-A0A7S2N1R4-F1
#
_entry.id   AF-A0A7S2N1R4-F1
#
_cell.length_a   1.000
_cell.length_b   1.000
_cell.length_c   1.000
_cell.angle_alpha   90.00
_cell.angle_beta   90.00
_cell.angle_gamma   90.00
#
_symmetry.space_group_name_H-M   'P 1'
#
loop_
_entity.id
_entity.type
_entity.pdbx_description
1 polymer ?
#
loop_
_entity_poly.entity_id
_entity_poly.type
_entity_poly.pdbx_seq_one_letter_code
_entity_poly.pdbx_strand_id
1 'polypeptide(L)'
;MIISHRPAVLLLLLLGVDNGESRISSTPETLSSVSSVPREQQGQYERYAQEESPCLTSFEMEIEGPCDVASLTTAVTAALTNLGAGCLHDVAKELSLLFPEGADQAATTACAAAASNALSFSSLSGENSDLFDKEYFDGGTKYNADTPHTDELDVPTNILANDLSILRIKTLHDTIISDTPVALPYGSNFESCGSNTIMCCFTSDRDSNDESQGHVESNTDVCYHELKNSPGSNHVEDGYVIYGGTKEENGALCHGFTTFTPEHSVFAGNLLYHVSLYQHLALEGHVRNIPGSPMCACIEQMATVEKADCTQIESGGKELKVLFSYDSFADGDKLEAKVLEYSPLVFGPCVEGGNGLEDHYAAASIGHTEDMLSKHIVGEGNCESATDKFLLLTQGIQRKASATTITRL
;
A
#
# COMPACT_ATOMS: atom_id res chain seq x y z
N MET A 1 -3.19 -39.47 29.30
CA MET A 1 -1.92 -38.78 29.63
C MET A 1 -2.00 -37.42 28.96
N ILE A 2 -2.71 -36.41 29.49
CA ILE A 2 -2.31 -35.41 30.52
C ILE A 2 -0.82 -34.95 30.33
N ILE A 3 -0.42 -33.67 30.22
CA ILE A 3 -0.88 -32.39 30.78
C ILE A 3 -0.45 -31.19 29.89
N SER A 4 -1.31 -30.17 29.86
CA SER A 4 -1.12 -28.78 29.41
C SER A 4 -0.49 -27.91 30.53
N HIS A 5 0.41 -26.97 30.20
CA HIS A 5 0.89 -25.96 31.16
C HIS A 5 0.67 -24.52 30.64
N ARG A 6 -0.17 -23.78 31.40
CA ARG A 6 -0.19 -22.31 31.49
C ARG A 6 0.74 -21.88 32.64
N PRO A 7 1.36 -20.69 32.62
CA PRO A 7 1.96 -20.13 33.82
C PRO A 7 0.94 -19.28 34.61
N ALA A 8 1.08 -19.37 35.94
CA ALA A 8 0.23 -18.75 36.94
C ALA A 8 0.86 -17.48 37.51
N VAL A 9 -0.05 -16.62 37.97
CA VAL A 9 0.09 -15.40 38.76
C VAL A 9 0.92 -15.62 40.04
N LEU A 10 1.87 -14.72 40.32
CA LEU A 10 2.64 -14.69 41.56
C LEU A 10 2.16 -13.54 42.46
N LEU A 11 1.54 -13.91 43.57
CA LEU A 11 1.04 -13.07 44.67
C LEU A 11 2.16 -12.93 45.71
N LEU A 12 2.55 -11.70 46.07
CA LEU A 12 3.55 -11.43 47.11
C LEU A 12 2.85 -10.87 48.37
N LEU A 13 2.82 -11.72 49.40
CA LEU A 13 2.43 -11.42 50.78
C LEU A 13 3.66 -10.92 51.56
N LEU A 14 3.52 -9.80 52.29
CA LEU A 14 4.38 -9.46 53.42
C LEU A 14 3.52 -9.08 54.63
N LEU A 15 3.61 -9.93 55.66
CA LEU A 15 3.32 -9.67 57.08
C LEU A 15 4.40 -8.66 57.58
N GLY A 16 4.20 -7.68 58.45
CA GLY A 16 3.33 -7.56 59.62
C GLY A 16 4.23 -7.41 60.87
N VAL A 17 4.34 -6.21 61.46
CA VAL A 17 4.77 -5.99 62.86
C VAL A 17 4.03 -4.78 63.44
N ASP A 18 3.24 -5.05 64.48
CA ASP A 18 2.52 -4.14 65.37
C ASP A 18 3.45 -3.34 66.30
N ASN A 19 3.00 -2.14 66.71
CA ASN A 19 2.83 -1.77 68.13
C ASN A 19 2.35 -0.32 68.30
N GLY A 20 1.30 -0.13 69.11
CA GLY A 20 1.11 1.13 69.85
C GLY A 20 -0.32 1.66 69.87
N GLU A 21 -1.13 1.14 70.80
CA GLU A 21 -2.45 1.68 71.17
C GLU A 21 -2.41 3.14 71.63
N SER A 22 -3.40 3.93 71.21
CA SER A 22 -4.15 4.78 72.14
C SER A 22 -5.54 5.12 71.58
N ARG A 23 -6.57 4.59 72.23
CA ARG A 23 -7.99 4.90 72.03
C ARG A 23 -8.29 6.34 72.43
N ILE A 24 -8.95 7.12 71.57
CA ILE A 24 -9.97 8.09 71.97
C ILE A 24 -11.17 7.95 71.04
N SER A 25 -12.32 7.80 71.68
CA SER A 25 -13.67 7.73 71.13
C SER A 25 -14.21 9.14 70.88
N SER A 26 -14.73 9.40 69.68
CA SER A 26 -15.88 10.30 69.46
C SER A 26 -16.45 10.16 68.05
N THR A 27 -17.77 10.04 67.99
CA THR A 27 -18.69 9.98 66.85
C THR A 27 -18.66 11.25 65.96
N PRO A 28 -19.35 11.25 64.79
CA PRO A 28 -18.99 12.08 63.64
C PRO A 28 -19.55 13.49 63.76
N GLU A 29 -18.70 14.50 63.58
CA GLU A 29 -19.13 15.85 63.26
C GLU A 29 -19.20 16.02 61.75
N THR A 30 -20.42 16.26 61.31
CA THR A 30 -20.79 16.88 60.03
C THR A 30 -19.99 18.17 59.81
N LEU A 31 -18.99 18.11 58.92
CA LEU A 31 -18.40 19.29 58.30
C LEU A 31 -19.06 19.53 56.94
N SER A 32 -20.25 20.11 57.03
CA SER A 32 -20.77 21.04 56.05
C SER A 32 -19.84 22.24 55.95
N SER A 33 -19.64 22.73 54.73
CA SER A 33 -18.97 23.98 54.34
C SER A 33 -17.44 23.99 54.44
N VAL A 34 -16.76 24.03 53.29
CA VAL A 34 -16.21 25.24 52.65
C VAL A 34 -15.51 24.79 51.36
N SER A 35 -16.12 25.08 50.21
CA SER A 35 -15.39 25.46 49.00
C SER A 35 -16.41 26.09 48.06
N SER A 36 -16.86 27.31 48.41
CA SER A 36 -17.49 28.18 47.43
C SER A 36 -16.36 28.74 46.57
N VAL A 37 -15.99 27.99 45.53
CA VAL A 37 -15.24 28.56 44.41
C VAL A 37 -16.02 29.79 43.95
N PRO A 38 -15.41 30.98 43.87
CA PRO A 38 -16.08 32.17 43.38
C PRO A 38 -16.74 31.88 42.03
N ARG A 39 -17.96 32.37 41.81
CA ARG A 39 -18.74 32.09 40.58
C ARG A 39 -17.98 32.41 39.28
N GLU A 40 -17.04 33.36 39.35
CA GLU A 40 -16.10 33.69 38.26
C GLU A 40 -15.04 32.60 38.01
N GLN A 41 -14.52 31.96 39.06
CA GLN A 41 -13.56 30.86 38.93
C GLN A 41 -14.24 29.56 38.45
N GLN A 42 -15.49 29.30 38.86
CA GLN A 42 -16.28 28.20 38.31
C GLN A 42 -16.48 28.36 36.80
N GLY A 43 -16.83 29.56 36.33
CA GLY A 43 -16.98 29.84 34.89
C GLY A 43 -15.69 29.74 34.09
N GLN A 44 -14.53 30.03 34.69
CA GLN A 44 -13.23 29.81 34.05
C GLN A 44 -12.86 28.33 33.95
N TYR A 45 -13.10 27.55 35.00
CA TYR A 45 -12.86 26.09 34.97
C TYR A 45 -13.81 25.38 33.99
N GLU A 46 -15.08 25.78 33.93
CA GLU A 46 -16.06 25.23 32.99
C GLU A 46 -15.70 25.57 31.53
N ARG A 47 -15.24 26.80 31.26
CA ARG A 47 -14.73 27.15 29.92
C ARG A 47 -13.47 26.37 29.54
N TYR A 48 -12.52 26.26 30.46
CA TYR A 48 -11.28 25.54 30.19
C TYR A 48 -11.54 24.05 29.92
N ALA A 49 -12.45 23.44 30.69
CA ALA A 49 -12.87 22.06 30.46
C ALA A 49 -13.58 21.88 29.10
N GLN A 50 -14.36 22.87 28.65
CA GLN A 50 -15.01 22.85 27.34
C GLN A 50 -14.05 23.11 26.16
N GLU A 51 -12.95 23.85 26.37
CA GLU A 51 -11.92 24.08 25.34
C GLU A 51 -10.99 22.86 25.12
N GLU A 52 -10.91 21.97 26.12
CA GLU A 52 -10.06 20.77 26.09
C GLU A 52 -10.85 19.46 25.81
N SER A 53 -12.15 19.56 25.55
CA SER A 53 -13.01 18.42 25.20
C SER A 53 -13.53 18.54 23.78
N PRO A 54 -13.56 17.45 22.99
CA PRO A 54 -14.10 17.49 21.63
C PRO A 54 -15.58 17.92 21.64
N CYS A 55 -15.95 18.75 20.67
CA CYS A 55 -17.30 19.25 20.51
C CYS A 55 -18.24 18.21 19.87
N LEU A 56 -17.71 17.41 18.96
CA LEU A 56 -18.41 16.35 18.25
C LEU A 56 -18.20 15.02 18.97
N THR A 57 -19.29 14.41 19.44
CA THR A 57 -19.28 13.02 19.92
C THR A 57 -19.56 12.02 18.81
N SER A 58 -20.16 12.47 17.72
CA SER A 58 -20.50 11.70 16.53
C SER A 58 -20.78 12.64 15.35
N PHE A 59 -20.49 12.24 14.12
CA PHE A 59 -20.94 12.93 12.92
C PHE A 59 -21.06 11.98 11.73
N GLU A 60 -21.89 12.35 10.76
CA GLU A 60 -21.98 11.67 9.46
C GLU A 60 -22.10 12.75 8.38
N MET A 61 -21.15 12.79 7.45
CA MET A 61 -21.04 13.87 6.46
C MET A 61 -20.64 13.33 5.08
N GLU A 62 -21.43 13.70 4.06
CA GLU A 62 -21.10 13.47 2.66
C GLU A 62 -20.28 14.63 2.10
N ILE A 63 -19.12 14.33 1.55
CA ILE A 63 -18.20 15.30 0.94
C ILE A 63 -17.93 14.91 -0.51
N GLU A 64 -18.00 15.92 -1.40
CA GLU A 64 -17.47 15.83 -2.76
C GLU A 64 -15.98 16.15 -2.72
N GLY A 65 -15.17 15.23 -3.22
CA GLY A 65 -13.73 15.31 -3.20
C GLY A 65 -13.04 13.97 -2.88
N PRO A 66 -11.71 13.92 -3.01
CA PRO A 66 -10.93 12.72 -2.75
C PRO A 66 -11.04 12.28 -1.27
N CYS A 67 -10.78 11.01 -0.96
CA CYS A 67 -10.79 10.51 0.41
C CYS A 67 -9.47 10.83 1.15
N ASP A 68 -9.24 12.08 1.55
CA ASP A 68 -8.04 12.50 2.30
C ASP A 68 -8.39 13.28 3.58
N VAL A 69 -7.33 13.73 4.26
CA VAL A 69 -7.39 14.66 5.39
C VAL A 69 -8.10 15.98 5.05
N ALA A 70 -8.04 16.45 3.80
CA ALA A 70 -8.67 17.72 3.41
C ALA A 70 -10.19 17.57 3.35
N SER A 71 -10.68 16.47 2.77
CA SER A 71 -12.09 16.09 2.80
C SER A 71 -12.55 15.75 4.21
N LEU A 72 -11.75 15.08 5.04
CA LEU A 72 -12.06 14.88 6.46
C LEU A 72 -12.17 16.22 7.21
N THR A 73 -11.25 17.16 6.96
CA THR A 73 -11.30 18.50 7.54
C THR A 73 -12.56 19.25 7.11
N THR A 74 -12.97 19.07 5.85
CA THR A 74 -14.22 19.65 5.32
C THR A 74 -15.44 19.02 5.99
N ALA A 75 -15.45 17.69 6.19
CA ALA A 75 -16.48 16.97 6.92
C ALA A 75 -16.62 17.48 8.37
N VAL A 76 -15.52 17.57 9.11
CA VAL A 76 -15.52 18.07 10.50
C VAL A 76 -15.95 19.54 10.55
N THR A 77 -15.49 20.37 9.61
CA THR A 77 -15.92 21.77 9.51
C THR A 77 -17.44 21.88 9.31
N ALA A 78 -18.00 21.07 8.42
CA ALA A 78 -19.43 21.04 8.17
C ALA A 78 -20.22 20.50 9.37
N ALA A 79 -19.72 19.47 10.05
CA ALA A 79 -20.31 18.93 11.27
C ALA A 79 -20.33 19.96 12.42
N LEU A 80 -19.21 20.68 12.64
CA LEU A 80 -19.15 21.78 13.61
C LEU A 80 -20.11 22.91 13.24
N THR A 81 -20.23 23.24 11.97
CA THR A 81 -21.18 24.25 11.49
C THR A 81 -22.63 23.83 11.78
N ASN A 82 -22.95 22.54 11.61
CA ASN A 82 -24.26 21.97 11.94
C ASN A 82 -24.55 21.95 13.45
N LEU A 83 -23.52 21.81 14.29
CA LEU A 83 -23.62 21.94 15.74
C LEU A 83 -23.95 23.40 16.18
N GLY A 84 -23.53 24.39 15.39
CA GLY A 84 -23.76 25.81 15.63
C GLY A 84 -22.73 26.44 16.58
N ALA A 85 -23.08 27.56 17.22
CA ALA A 85 -22.16 28.39 18.04
C ALA A 85 -21.73 27.75 19.39
N GLY A 86 -21.83 26.42 19.53
CA GLY A 86 -21.56 25.69 20.77
C GLY A 86 -20.10 25.28 20.97
N CYS A 87 -19.26 25.32 19.93
CA CYS A 87 -17.87 24.91 20.02
C CYS A 87 -16.95 26.10 20.32
N LEU A 88 -16.10 25.99 21.35
CA LEU A 88 -15.23 27.07 21.82
C LEU A 88 -13.86 27.11 21.14
N HIS A 89 -13.56 26.15 20.27
CA HIS A 89 -12.32 26.09 19.52
C HIS A 89 -12.58 25.86 18.02
N ASP A 90 -11.54 26.02 17.21
CA ASP A 90 -11.62 25.86 15.76
C ASP A 90 -11.54 24.38 15.32
N VAL A 91 -11.66 24.16 14.01
CA VAL A 91 -11.58 22.83 13.40
C VAL A 91 -10.22 22.16 13.62
N ALA A 92 -9.14 22.94 13.67
CA ALA A 92 -7.80 22.39 13.84
C ALA A 92 -7.63 21.79 15.25
N LYS A 93 -8.08 22.51 16.28
CA LYS A 93 -8.13 21.99 17.65
C LYS A 93 -9.11 20.82 17.76
N GLU A 94 -10.29 20.90 17.13
CA GLU A 94 -11.24 19.79 17.13
C GLU A 94 -10.64 18.50 16.54
N LEU A 95 -9.99 18.59 15.38
CA LEU A 95 -9.29 17.46 14.77
C LEU A 95 -8.22 16.86 15.69
N SER A 96 -7.47 17.71 16.41
CA SER A 96 -6.46 17.22 17.37
C SER A 96 -7.06 16.57 18.62
N LEU A 97 -8.30 16.93 18.99
CA LEU A 97 -9.02 16.33 20.11
C LEU A 97 -9.68 15.01 19.71
N LEU A 98 -10.26 14.94 18.51
CA LEU A 98 -10.87 13.73 17.95
C LEU A 98 -9.82 12.69 17.53
N PHE A 99 -8.68 13.13 17.01
CA PHE A 99 -7.63 12.27 16.47
C PHE A 99 -6.26 12.61 17.06
N PRO A 100 -5.98 12.21 18.31
CA PRO A 100 -4.73 12.54 19.00
C PRO A 100 -3.47 11.99 18.31
N GLU A 101 -3.60 10.89 17.57
CA GLU A 101 -2.51 10.29 16.79
C GLU A 101 -2.24 11.04 15.47
N GLY A 102 -3.15 11.91 15.05
CA GLY A 102 -3.04 12.73 13.83
C GLY A 102 -4.20 12.51 12.86
N ALA A 103 -4.79 13.61 12.37
CA ALA A 103 -5.90 13.57 11.42
C ALA A 103 -5.51 12.94 10.08
N ASP A 104 -4.27 13.13 9.62
CA ASP A 104 -3.75 12.49 8.40
C ASP A 104 -3.80 10.97 8.51
N GLN A 105 -3.24 10.41 9.60
CA GLN A 105 -3.23 8.97 9.84
C GLN A 105 -4.65 8.40 9.98
N ALA A 106 -5.53 9.12 10.67
CA ALA A 106 -6.93 8.73 10.82
C ALA A 106 -7.66 8.71 9.47
N ALA A 107 -7.48 9.77 8.65
CA ALA A 107 -8.06 9.84 7.31
C ALA A 107 -7.52 8.71 6.41
N THR A 108 -6.21 8.50 6.35
CA THR A 108 -5.60 7.41 5.59
C THR A 108 -6.15 6.05 6.00
N THR A 109 -6.28 5.80 7.31
CA THR A 109 -6.80 4.52 7.82
C THR A 109 -8.28 4.32 7.46
N ALA A 110 -9.11 5.34 7.67
CA ALA A 110 -10.55 5.28 7.36
C ALA A 110 -10.79 5.16 5.85
N CYS A 111 -10.02 5.87 5.04
CA CYS A 111 -10.11 5.82 3.58
C CYS A 111 -9.58 4.51 2.99
N ALA A 112 -8.54 3.92 3.58
CA ALA A 112 -8.13 2.55 3.27
C ALA A 112 -9.24 1.54 3.62
N ALA A 113 -9.93 1.76 4.75
CA ALA A 113 -11.09 0.95 5.13
C ALA A 113 -12.33 1.23 4.27
N ALA A 114 -12.49 2.40 3.66
CA ALA A 114 -13.58 2.70 2.72
C ALA A 114 -13.54 1.81 1.48
N ALA A 115 -12.34 1.35 1.11
CA ALA A 115 -12.14 0.29 0.14
C ALA A 115 -12.68 -1.08 0.61
N SER A 116 -13.28 -1.23 1.80
CA SER A 116 -13.85 -2.51 2.26
C SER A 116 -15.19 -2.87 1.60
N ASN A 117 -15.82 -1.95 0.85
CA ASN A 117 -16.86 -2.30 -0.12
C ASN A 117 -16.29 -2.61 -1.51
N ALA A 118 -14.97 -2.50 -1.69
CA ALA A 118 -14.33 -2.91 -2.92
C ALA A 118 -14.47 -4.42 -3.10
N LEU A 119 -14.54 -4.83 -4.37
CA LEU A 119 -14.48 -6.23 -4.70
C LEU A 119 -13.10 -6.77 -4.32
N SER A 120 -13.07 -7.97 -3.73
CA SER A 120 -11.83 -8.69 -3.47
C SER A 120 -11.14 -9.00 -4.80
N PHE A 121 -9.85 -8.70 -4.90
CA PHE A 121 -9.06 -9.00 -6.11
C PHE A 121 -9.21 -10.45 -6.55
N SER A 122 -9.17 -11.40 -5.61
CA SER A 122 -9.28 -12.83 -5.87
C SER A 122 -10.57 -13.22 -6.60
N SER A 123 -11.69 -12.57 -6.28
CA SER A 123 -12.95 -12.79 -7.01
C SER A 123 -12.90 -12.43 -8.50
N LEU A 124 -11.97 -11.56 -8.87
CA LEU A 124 -11.74 -11.05 -10.23
C LEU A 124 -10.55 -11.73 -10.90
N SER A 125 -9.63 -12.29 -10.12
CA SER A 125 -8.54 -13.11 -10.64
C SER A 125 -9.02 -14.50 -11.08
N GLY A 126 -8.13 -15.29 -11.69
CA GLY A 126 -8.47 -16.50 -12.45
C GLY A 126 -9.19 -17.60 -11.66
N GLU A 127 -8.98 -17.70 -10.34
CA GLU A 127 -9.38 -18.89 -9.56
C GLU A 127 -10.11 -18.59 -8.25
N ASN A 128 -10.53 -17.34 -8.00
CA ASN A 128 -11.23 -16.97 -6.76
C ASN A 128 -10.47 -17.41 -5.49
N SER A 129 -9.15 -17.19 -5.49
CA SER A 129 -8.24 -17.68 -4.47
C SER A 129 -7.12 -16.70 -4.23
N ASP A 130 -6.97 -16.22 -2.99
CA ASP A 130 -5.86 -15.36 -2.59
C ASP A 130 -4.50 -16.08 -2.74
N LEU A 131 -4.50 -17.42 -2.64
CA LEU A 131 -3.30 -18.20 -2.91
C LEU A 131 -2.94 -18.15 -4.41
N PHE A 132 -3.93 -18.21 -5.30
CA PHE A 132 -3.67 -18.06 -6.73
C PHE A 132 -3.09 -16.67 -7.04
N ASP A 133 -3.63 -15.62 -6.41
CA ASP A 133 -3.12 -14.26 -6.57
C ASP A 133 -1.67 -14.15 -6.09
N LYS A 134 -1.40 -14.65 -4.89
CA LYS A 134 -0.06 -14.67 -4.32
C LYS A 134 0.94 -15.35 -5.26
N GLU A 135 0.61 -16.57 -5.70
CA GLU A 135 1.47 -17.33 -6.61
C GLU A 135 1.58 -16.64 -7.99
N TYR A 136 0.53 -15.96 -8.47
CA TYR A 136 0.58 -15.22 -9.73
C TYR A 136 1.59 -14.08 -9.64
N PHE A 137 1.51 -13.27 -8.58
CA PHE A 137 2.40 -12.15 -8.34
C PHE A 137 3.82 -12.57 -7.93
N ASP A 138 4.03 -13.81 -7.50
CA ASP A 138 5.37 -14.40 -7.33
C ASP A 138 5.96 -14.97 -8.62
N GLY A 139 5.15 -15.11 -9.69
CA GLY A 139 5.58 -15.70 -10.96
C GLY A 139 5.33 -17.21 -11.09
N GLY A 140 4.58 -17.84 -10.18
CA GLY A 140 4.44 -19.29 -10.03
C GLY A 140 3.20 -19.96 -10.65
N THR A 141 2.20 -19.21 -11.12
CA THR A 141 0.97 -19.83 -11.69
C THR A 141 1.10 -20.19 -13.17
N LYS A 142 0.10 -20.92 -13.66
CA LYS A 142 -0.08 -21.25 -15.08
C LYS A 142 -0.10 -20.00 -15.99
N TYR A 143 -0.59 -18.87 -15.48
CA TYR A 143 -0.54 -17.59 -16.22
C TYR A 143 0.88 -17.16 -16.53
N ASN A 144 1.86 -17.52 -15.72
CA ASN A 144 3.26 -17.14 -15.91
C ASN A 144 4.08 -18.18 -16.70
N ALA A 145 3.56 -19.40 -16.87
CA ALA A 145 4.33 -20.54 -17.36
C ALA A 145 3.82 -21.10 -18.71
N ASP A 146 2.52 -20.97 -19.00
CA ASP A 146 1.90 -21.63 -20.14
C ASP A 146 2.25 -20.94 -21.47
N THR A 147 3.14 -21.52 -22.26
CA THR A 147 3.41 -21.09 -23.64
C THR A 147 2.61 -21.93 -24.65
N PRO A 148 2.26 -21.40 -25.84
CA PRO A 148 1.64 -22.15 -26.92
C PRO A 148 2.45 -23.41 -27.22
N HIS A 149 1.79 -24.55 -27.22
CA HIS A 149 2.38 -25.83 -27.59
C HIS A 149 1.35 -26.66 -28.35
N THR A 150 1.83 -27.41 -29.32
CA THR A 150 1.02 -28.40 -30.02
C THR A 150 1.06 -29.70 -29.24
N ASP A 151 -0.10 -30.20 -28.80
CA ASP A 151 -0.15 -31.45 -28.05
C ASP A 151 0.16 -32.69 -28.94
N GLU A 152 0.17 -33.88 -28.33
CA GLU A 152 0.43 -35.15 -29.04
C GLU A 152 -0.56 -35.45 -30.19
N LEU A 153 -1.69 -34.71 -30.26
CA LEU A 153 -2.75 -34.86 -31.25
C LEU A 153 -2.71 -33.77 -32.34
N ASP A 154 -1.63 -32.99 -32.40
CA ASP A 154 -1.47 -31.87 -33.33
C ASP A 154 -2.49 -30.72 -33.07
N VAL A 155 -3.02 -30.64 -31.84
CA VAL A 155 -3.95 -29.59 -31.43
C VAL A 155 -3.17 -28.48 -30.74
N PRO A 156 -3.25 -27.22 -31.24
CA PRO A 156 -2.64 -26.10 -30.55
C PRO A 156 -3.33 -25.83 -29.21
N THR A 157 -2.54 -25.88 -28.13
CA THR A 157 -2.93 -25.59 -26.76
C THR A 157 -2.22 -24.34 -26.25
N ASN A 158 -2.74 -23.72 -25.19
CA ASN A 158 -2.16 -22.51 -24.55
C ASN A 158 -1.99 -21.29 -25.48
N ILE A 159 -2.79 -21.20 -26.54
CA ILE A 159 -2.86 -19.99 -27.37
C ILE A 159 -3.60 -18.91 -26.57
N LEU A 160 -2.96 -17.76 -26.35
CA LEU A 160 -3.51 -16.63 -25.59
C LEU A 160 -4.90 -16.20 -26.11
N ALA A 161 -5.07 -16.12 -27.43
CA ALA A 161 -6.33 -15.77 -28.08
C ALA A 161 -7.49 -16.75 -27.81
N ASN A 162 -7.20 -18.01 -27.47
CA ASN A 162 -8.19 -19.05 -27.20
C ASN A 162 -8.35 -19.37 -25.71
N ASP A 163 -7.56 -18.72 -24.84
CA ASP A 163 -7.61 -18.93 -23.40
C ASP A 163 -8.83 -18.20 -22.80
N LEU A 164 -9.80 -18.99 -22.32
CA LEU A 164 -11.03 -18.47 -21.71
C LEU A 164 -10.74 -17.57 -20.50
N SER A 165 -9.63 -17.80 -19.81
CA SER A 165 -9.20 -16.99 -18.67
C SER A 165 -8.79 -15.59 -19.11
N ILE A 166 -8.14 -15.47 -20.28
CA ILE A 166 -7.76 -14.20 -20.90
C ILE A 166 -9.01 -13.42 -21.36
N LEU A 167 -9.98 -14.10 -21.98
CA LEU A 167 -11.26 -13.49 -22.35
C LEU A 167 -12.02 -12.98 -21.12
N ARG A 168 -12.02 -13.74 -20.02
CA ARG A 168 -12.60 -13.30 -18.75
C ARG A 168 -11.88 -12.06 -18.24
N ILE A 169 -10.54 -12.03 -18.29
CA ILE A 169 -9.77 -10.88 -17.82
C ILE A 169 -10.17 -9.60 -18.56
N LYS A 170 -10.23 -9.66 -19.91
CA LYS A 170 -10.66 -8.54 -20.77
C LYS A 170 -12.09 -8.10 -20.45
N THR A 171 -13.01 -9.06 -20.35
CA THR A 171 -14.42 -8.77 -20.06
C THR A 171 -14.59 -8.09 -18.70
N LEU A 172 -13.90 -8.58 -17.66
CA LEU A 172 -13.94 -7.96 -16.34
C LEU A 172 -13.34 -6.56 -16.35
N HIS A 173 -12.27 -6.33 -17.13
CA HIS A 173 -11.69 -5.00 -17.28
C HIS A 173 -12.72 -3.99 -17.81
N ASP A 174 -13.40 -4.36 -18.90
CA ASP A 174 -14.38 -3.51 -19.57
C ASP A 174 -15.68 -3.29 -18.77
N THR A 175 -16.03 -4.20 -17.84
CA THR A 175 -17.35 -4.21 -17.18
C THR A 175 -17.35 -3.98 -15.69
N ILE A 176 -16.25 -4.30 -14.99
CA ILE A 176 -16.16 -4.24 -13.53
C ILE A 176 -14.98 -3.38 -13.11
N ILE A 177 -13.78 -3.62 -13.64
CA ILE A 177 -12.57 -2.91 -13.18
C ILE A 177 -12.64 -1.42 -13.49
N SER A 178 -13.29 -1.04 -14.59
CA SER A 178 -13.46 0.38 -14.92
C SER A 178 -14.56 1.05 -14.09
N ASP A 179 -15.43 0.29 -13.42
CA ASP A 179 -16.66 0.80 -12.80
C ASP A 179 -16.84 0.39 -11.34
N THR A 180 -15.89 -0.29 -10.69
CA THR A 180 -16.02 -0.78 -9.31
C THR A 180 -14.67 -0.78 -8.60
N PRO A 181 -14.55 -0.20 -7.39
CA PRO A 181 -13.33 -0.30 -6.60
C PRO A 181 -12.94 -1.75 -6.39
N VAL A 182 -11.65 -2.03 -6.52
CA VAL A 182 -11.05 -3.34 -6.28
C VAL A 182 -9.98 -3.17 -5.23
N ALA A 183 -10.07 -3.97 -4.16
CA ALA A 183 -9.05 -4.00 -3.13
C ALA A 183 -7.76 -4.60 -3.69
N LEU A 184 -6.61 -4.19 -3.16
CA LEU A 184 -5.37 -4.92 -3.43
C LEU A 184 -5.50 -6.38 -2.97
N PRO A 185 -4.86 -7.33 -3.67
CA PRO A 185 -4.87 -8.73 -3.29
C PRO A 185 -4.19 -8.91 -1.93
N TYR A 186 -4.69 -9.88 -1.18
CA TYR A 186 -4.05 -10.26 0.08
C TYR A 186 -2.72 -10.97 -0.18
N GLY A 187 -1.68 -10.60 0.55
CA GLY A 187 -0.39 -11.29 0.50
C GLY A 187 0.79 -10.36 0.73
N SER A 188 1.91 -10.96 1.11
CA SER A 188 3.13 -10.24 1.50
C SER A 188 3.64 -9.27 0.43
N ASN A 189 3.38 -9.52 -0.85
CA ASN A 189 3.81 -8.68 -1.98
C ASN A 189 3.30 -7.24 -1.87
N PHE A 190 2.14 -7.02 -1.24
CA PHE A 190 1.48 -5.71 -1.17
C PHE A 190 1.27 -5.23 0.27
N GLU A 191 1.84 -5.94 1.24
CA GLU A 191 1.85 -5.52 2.63
C GLU A 191 2.94 -4.46 2.85
N SER A 192 2.60 -3.38 3.56
CA SER A 192 3.55 -2.35 3.99
C SER A 192 4.31 -1.62 2.86
N CYS A 193 3.60 -1.14 1.82
CA CYS A 193 4.18 -0.30 0.77
C CYS A 193 4.54 1.11 1.30
N GLY A 194 5.67 1.25 2.00
CA GLY A 194 6.09 2.51 2.63
C GLY A 194 6.32 3.67 1.64
N SER A 195 6.61 3.34 0.39
CA SER A 195 6.77 4.23 -0.75
C SER A 195 5.46 4.57 -1.45
N ASN A 196 4.32 3.95 -1.10
CA ASN A 196 3.07 4.07 -1.85
C ASN A 196 3.26 3.81 -3.35
N THR A 197 4.10 2.83 -3.72
CA THR A 197 4.42 2.53 -5.12
C THR A 197 4.45 1.04 -5.33
N ILE A 198 3.75 0.58 -6.37
CA ILE A 198 3.72 -0.82 -6.80
C ILE A 198 4.32 -0.89 -8.19
N MET A 199 5.14 -1.91 -8.43
CA MET A 199 5.77 -2.16 -9.71
C MET A 199 5.61 -3.63 -10.09
N CYS A 200 5.34 -3.85 -11.37
CA CYS A 200 5.36 -5.14 -12.02
C CYS A 200 6.54 -5.21 -12.99
N CYS A 201 7.24 -6.34 -13.05
CA CYS A 201 8.30 -6.60 -14.01
C CYS A 201 8.12 -7.95 -14.69
N PHE A 202 8.20 -7.96 -16.01
CA PHE A 202 8.05 -9.13 -16.86
C PHE A 202 9.35 -9.40 -17.61
N THR A 203 9.70 -10.67 -17.83
CA THR A 203 10.94 -11.05 -18.51
C THR A 203 10.71 -11.91 -19.75
N SER A 204 9.47 -12.28 -20.05
CA SER A 204 9.13 -13.23 -21.12
C SER A 204 7.78 -12.92 -21.72
N ASP A 205 7.50 -13.49 -22.88
CA ASP A 205 6.20 -13.43 -23.56
C ASP A 205 5.62 -14.84 -23.77
N ARG A 206 4.30 -15.01 -23.59
CA ARG A 206 3.57 -16.24 -23.93
C ARG A 206 3.42 -16.40 -25.43
N ASP A 207 3.25 -15.33 -26.20
CA ASP A 207 2.94 -15.41 -27.63
C ASP A 207 4.18 -15.66 -28.52
N SER A 208 5.37 -15.91 -27.94
CA SER A 208 6.54 -16.31 -28.70
C SER A 208 6.39 -17.74 -29.24
N ASN A 209 5.96 -17.81 -30.49
CA ASN A 209 5.86 -19.00 -31.33
C ASN A 209 7.23 -19.48 -31.87
N ASP A 210 8.34 -18.91 -31.40
CA ASP A 210 9.69 -19.35 -31.76
C ASP A 210 10.37 -20.09 -30.60
N GLU A 211 10.96 -21.25 -30.91
CA GLU A 211 11.76 -22.09 -30.02
C GLU A 211 13.03 -21.39 -29.48
N SER A 212 13.29 -20.14 -29.88
CA SER A 212 14.20 -19.22 -29.20
C SER A 212 13.42 -18.37 -28.21
N GLN A 213 13.36 -18.82 -26.96
CA GLN A 213 12.98 -18.08 -25.73
C GLN A 213 12.37 -16.69 -26.01
N GLY A 214 11.04 -16.56 -25.96
CA GLY A 214 10.33 -15.30 -26.12
C GLY A 214 10.77 -14.22 -25.17
N HIS A 215 11.74 -13.41 -25.59
CA HIS A 215 12.17 -12.23 -24.88
C HIS A 215 11.10 -11.14 -25.03
N VAL A 216 10.63 -10.60 -23.90
CA VAL A 216 9.80 -9.40 -23.90
C VAL A 216 10.59 -8.22 -24.50
N GLU A 217 9.93 -7.33 -25.26
CA GLU A 217 10.53 -6.05 -25.63
C GLU A 217 10.80 -5.26 -24.35
N SER A 218 12.04 -5.35 -23.89
CA SER A 218 12.43 -4.85 -22.57
C SER A 218 12.53 -3.33 -22.60
N ASN A 219 11.85 -2.66 -21.66
CA ASN A 219 12.04 -1.23 -21.46
C ASN A 219 13.24 -0.94 -20.55
N THR A 220 13.75 -1.91 -19.77
CA THR A 220 14.72 -1.62 -18.71
C THR A 220 15.74 -2.72 -18.52
N ASP A 221 16.89 -2.36 -17.95
CA ASP A 221 17.88 -3.32 -17.46
C ASP A 221 17.64 -3.61 -15.98
N VAL A 222 17.70 -4.88 -15.62
CA VAL A 222 17.74 -5.30 -14.21
C VAL A 222 19.18 -5.21 -13.71
N CYS A 223 19.40 -4.57 -12.58
CA CYS A 223 20.74 -4.34 -12.02
C CYS A 223 21.11 -5.42 -10.99
N TYR A 224 20.35 -5.48 -9.89
CA TYR A 224 20.56 -6.43 -8.80
C TYR A 224 19.25 -6.59 -8.01
N HIS A 225 19.19 -7.63 -7.20
CA HIS A 225 18.11 -7.82 -6.24
C HIS A 225 18.67 -8.28 -4.90
N GLU A 226 18.23 -7.65 -3.81
CA GLU A 226 18.48 -8.14 -2.46
C GLU A 226 17.38 -9.13 -2.09
N LEU A 227 17.71 -10.41 -1.97
CA LEU A 227 16.73 -11.48 -1.79
C LEU A 227 15.94 -11.34 -0.48
N LYS A 228 16.58 -10.78 0.56
CA LYS A 228 15.92 -10.46 1.84
C LYS A 228 14.76 -9.49 1.73
N ASN A 229 14.62 -8.77 0.61
CA ASN A 229 13.51 -7.83 0.41
C ASN A 229 12.21 -8.55 0.02
N SER A 230 12.29 -9.79 -0.48
CA SER A 230 11.11 -10.57 -0.89
C SER A 230 11.17 -12.06 -0.48
N PRO A 231 11.44 -12.38 0.80
CA PRO A 231 11.61 -13.76 1.27
C PRO A 231 10.35 -14.61 1.08
N GLY A 232 9.17 -13.97 1.08
CA GLY A 232 7.88 -14.61 0.82
C GLY A 232 7.65 -15.02 -0.63
N SER A 233 8.45 -14.51 -1.57
CA SER A 233 8.34 -14.81 -3.01
C SER A 233 9.50 -15.67 -3.50
N ASN A 234 10.72 -15.43 -3.01
CA ASN A 234 11.91 -16.18 -3.45
C ASN A 234 12.30 -17.33 -2.51
N HIS A 235 11.68 -17.44 -1.34
CA HIS A 235 11.98 -18.44 -0.30
C HIS A 235 13.44 -18.41 0.20
N VAL A 236 14.09 -17.26 0.13
CA VAL A 236 15.46 -17.03 0.60
C VAL A 236 15.46 -15.95 1.67
N GLU A 237 16.00 -16.27 2.85
CA GLU A 237 16.03 -15.36 4.00
C GLU A 237 17.00 -14.18 3.80
N ASP A 238 18.16 -14.43 3.20
CA ASP A 238 19.17 -13.41 2.94
C ASP A 238 20.05 -13.80 1.75
N GLY A 239 20.62 -12.78 1.09
CA GLY A 239 21.44 -12.91 -0.10
C GLY A 239 21.13 -11.84 -1.13
N TYR A 240 21.85 -11.90 -2.24
CA TYR A 240 21.63 -10.98 -3.37
C TYR A 240 21.96 -11.68 -4.68
N VAL A 241 21.35 -11.19 -5.75
CA VAL A 241 21.62 -11.59 -7.14
C VAL A 241 22.08 -10.36 -7.89
N ILE A 242 23.16 -10.51 -8.66
CA ILE A 242 23.62 -9.47 -9.60
C ILE A 242 23.24 -9.94 -10.99
N TYR A 243 22.54 -9.11 -11.73
CA TYR A 243 22.26 -9.35 -13.13
C TYR A 243 23.33 -8.59 -13.91
N GLY A 244 24.25 -9.35 -14.52
CA GLY A 244 25.27 -8.81 -15.41
C GLY A 244 25.00 -9.30 -16.82
N GLY A 245 25.26 -8.47 -17.83
CA GLY A 245 25.03 -8.84 -19.22
C GLY A 245 24.77 -7.63 -20.11
N THR A 246 24.41 -7.89 -21.36
CA THR A 246 23.79 -6.92 -22.26
C THR A 246 22.28 -6.91 -22.04
N LYS A 247 21.57 -5.85 -22.45
CA LYS A 247 20.09 -5.73 -22.44
C LYS A 247 19.32 -7.00 -22.89
N GLU A 248 19.93 -7.80 -23.76
CA GLU A 248 19.35 -9.05 -24.27
C GLU A 248 19.33 -10.18 -23.21
N GLU A 249 20.23 -10.14 -22.22
CA GLU A 249 20.39 -11.14 -21.15
C GLU A 249 19.74 -10.73 -19.82
N ASN A 250 19.61 -9.43 -19.54
CA ASN A 250 19.07 -8.90 -18.29
C ASN A 250 17.93 -7.87 -18.49
N GLY A 251 17.34 -7.83 -19.68
CA GLY A 251 16.20 -6.98 -19.98
C GLY A 251 14.93 -7.43 -19.27
N ALA A 252 14.16 -6.45 -18.80
CA ALA A 252 12.80 -6.64 -18.33
C ALA A 252 11.89 -5.53 -18.87
N LEU A 253 10.59 -5.80 -18.88
CA LEU A 253 9.56 -4.78 -19.02
C LEU A 253 9.01 -4.48 -17.62
N CYS A 254 9.32 -3.31 -17.08
CA CYS A 254 8.81 -2.88 -15.78
C CYS A 254 7.81 -1.75 -15.92
N HIS A 255 6.70 -1.85 -15.20
CA HIS A 255 5.61 -0.88 -15.22
C HIS A 255 5.00 -0.80 -13.82
N GLY A 256 4.84 0.40 -13.28
CA GLY A 256 4.20 0.62 -11.99
C GLY A 256 3.22 1.76 -11.95
N PHE A 257 2.79 2.08 -10.73
CA PHE A 257 1.89 3.18 -10.43
C PHE A 257 2.09 3.60 -8.97
N THR A 258 1.69 4.82 -8.65
CA THR A 258 1.75 5.34 -7.27
C THR A 258 0.37 5.40 -6.65
N THR A 259 0.31 5.27 -5.33
CA THR A 259 -0.92 5.27 -4.51
C THR A 259 -0.94 6.44 -3.52
N PHE A 260 -0.22 7.53 -3.81
CA PHE A 260 -0.13 8.71 -2.93
C PHE A 260 -1.45 9.47 -2.79
N THR A 261 -2.27 9.48 -3.85
CA THR A 261 -3.57 10.14 -3.82
C THR A 261 -4.62 9.17 -3.27
N PRO A 262 -5.65 9.67 -2.57
CA PRO A 262 -6.77 8.85 -2.15
C PRO A 262 -7.45 8.09 -3.28
N GLU A 263 -7.60 8.74 -4.44
CA GLU A 263 -8.17 8.11 -5.64
C GLU A 263 -7.32 6.90 -6.01
N HIS A 264 -6.00 7.06 -6.11
CA HIS A 264 -5.09 5.97 -6.45
C HIS A 264 -4.99 4.92 -5.35
N SER A 265 -5.14 5.29 -4.08
CA SER A 265 -5.14 4.36 -2.95
C SER A 265 -6.39 3.50 -2.90
N VAL A 266 -7.58 4.07 -3.15
CA VAL A 266 -8.85 3.33 -3.19
C VAL A 266 -8.90 2.41 -4.41
N PHE A 267 -8.36 2.87 -5.55
CA PHE A 267 -8.37 2.14 -6.80
C PHE A 267 -7.04 1.40 -7.10
N ALA A 268 -6.21 1.18 -6.08
CA ALA A 268 -4.91 0.53 -6.26
C ALA A 268 -5.05 -0.90 -6.82
N GLY A 269 -6.08 -1.65 -6.41
CA GLY A 269 -6.38 -2.95 -6.99
C GLY A 269 -6.85 -2.87 -8.45
N ASN A 270 -7.53 -1.78 -8.84
CA ASN A 270 -7.92 -1.53 -10.22
C ASN A 270 -6.70 -1.27 -11.11
N LEU A 271 -5.78 -0.42 -10.64
CA LEU A 271 -4.50 -0.17 -11.31
C LEU A 271 -3.66 -1.45 -11.43
N LEU A 272 -3.54 -2.22 -10.35
CA LEU A 272 -2.84 -3.51 -10.38
C LEU A 272 -3.47 -4.47 -11.38
N TYR A 273 -4.79 -4.57 -11.42
CA TYR A 273 -5.49 -5.42 -12.38
C TYR A 273 -5.23 -4.94 -13.82
N HIS A 274 -5.33 -3.63 -14.05
CA HIS A 274 -5.11 -3.04 -15.36
C HIS A 274 -3.69 -3.31 -15.87
N VAL A 275 -2.66 -2.97 -15.08
CA VAL A 275 -1.26 -3.13 -15.47
C VAL A 275 -0.90 -4.61 -15.59
N SER A 276 -1.15 -5.42 -14.56
CA SER A 276 -0.64 -6.80 -14.51
C SER A 276 -1.45 -7.79 -15.33
N LEU A 277 -2.78 -7.82 -15.19
CA LEU A 277 -3.62 -8.85 -15.79
C LEU A 277 -4.13 -8.43 -17.16
N TYR A 278 -4.63 -7.20 -17.29
CA TYR A 278 -5.26 -6.75 -18.53
C TYR A 278 -4.24 -6.37 -19.59
N GLN A 279 -3.39 -5.39 -19.32
CA GLN A 279 -2.44 -4.88 -20.29
C GLN A 279 -1.37 -5.92 -20.57
N HIS A 280 -0.52 -6.22 -19.59
CA HIS A 280 0.67 -7.02 -19.83
C HIS A 280 0.36 -8.49 -20.06
N LEU A 281 -0.51 -9.13 -19.27
CA LEU A 281 -0.87 -10.54 -19.52
C LEU A 281 -1.87 -10.72 -20.67
N ALA A 282 -3.02 -10.05 -20.65
CA ALA A 282 -4.14 -10.39 -21.55
C ALA A 282 -4.06 -9.74 -22.94
N LEU A 283 -3.54 -8.52 -23.06
CA LEU A 283 -3.35 -7.86 -24.34
C LEU A 283 -2.01 -8.19 -24.98
N GLU A 284 -0.95 -8.19 -24.17
CA GLU A 284 0.43 -8.25 -24.67
C GLU A 284 1.12 -9.61 -24.46
N GLY A 285 0.59 -10.49 -23.60
CA GLY A 285 1.14 -11.83 -23.37
C GLY A 285 2.37 -11.89 -22.45
N HIS A 286 2.77 -10.79 -21.83
CA HIS A 286 3.95 -10.68 -20.98
C HIS A 286 3.80 -11.41 -19.65
N VAL A 287 4.85 -12.15 -19.30
CA VAL A 287 4.88 -13.11 -18.19
C VAL A 287 6.27 -13.27 -17.58
N ARG A 288 6.32 -14.06 -16.51
CA ARG A 288 7.50 -14.42 -15.70
C ARG A 288 8.11 -13.24 -14.96
N ASN A 289 8.51 -13.53 -13.73
CA ASN A 289 9.21 -12.60 -12.87
C ASN A 289 10.72 -12.60 -13.16
N ILE A 290 11.36 -11.51 -12.73
CA ILE A 290 12.81 -11.44 -12.59
C ILE A 290 13.26 -12.54 -11.58
N PRO A 291 14.25 -13.39 -11.91
CA PRO A 291 14.63 -14.52 -11.05
C PRO A 291 15.01 -14.15 -9.61
N GLY A 292 14.14 -14.46 -8.64
CA GLY A 292 14.37 -14.15 -7.22
C GLY A 292 13.71 -12.84 -6.74
N SER A 293 13.09 -12.08 -7.64
CA SER A 293 12.18 -10.99 -7.33
C SER A 293 10.74 -11.45 -7.58
N PRO A 294 9.72 -10.92 -6.88
CA PRO A 294 8.33 -11.09 -7.30
C PRO A 294 8.11 -10.49 -8.70
N MET A 295 7.03 -10.94 -9.36
CA MET A 295 6.56 -10.38 -10.62
C MET A 295 5.92 -9.01 -10.40
N CYS A 296 5.07 -8.88 -9.37
CA CYS A 296 4.56 -7.59 -8.92
C CYS A 296 4.57 -7.51 -7.39
N ALA A 297 4.96 -6.37 -6.85
CA ALA A 297 4.94 -6.08 -5.42
C ALA A 297 5.06 -4.57 -5.17
N CYS A 298 4.97 -4.16 -3.90
CA CYS A 298 5.51 -2.87 -3.46
C CYS A 298 6.96 -2.75 -3.96
N ILE A 299 7.38 -1.57 -4.40
CA ILE A 299 8.68 -1.40 -5.06
C ILE A 299 9.87 -1.81 -4.18
N GLU A 300 9.73 -1.70 -2.85
CA GLU A 300 10.74 -2.10 -1.88
C GLU A 300 11.08 -3.59 -1.94
N GLN A 301 10.15 -4.41 -2.41
CA GLN A 301 10.30 -5.85 -2.55
C GLN A 301 10.77 -6.27 -3.95
N MET A 302 10.80 -5.33 -4.90
CA MET A 302 11.18 -5.56 -6.29
C MET A 302 12.69 -5.38 -6.51
N ALA A 303 13.19 -6.04 -7.55
CA ALA A 303 14.56 -5.84 -8.02
C ALA A 303 14.84 -4.38 -8.41
N THR A 304 16.09 -3.96 -8.28
CA THR A 304 16.56 -2.66 -8.75
C THR A 304 16.70 -2.68 -10.27
N VAL A 305 16.09 -1.71 -10.94
CA VAL A 305 16.07 -1.54 -12.40
C VAL A 305 16.47 -0.12 -12.80
N GLU A 306 16.70 0.13 -14.08
CA GLU A 306 17.06 1.46 -14.57
C GLU A 306 15.88 2.42 -14.67
N LYS A 307 14.72 1.92 -15.09
CA LYS A 307 13.49 2.66 -15.36
C LYS A 307 12.26 1.75 -15.32
N ALA A 308 11.09 2.34 -15.16
CA ALA A 308 9.81 1.67 -15.29
C ALA A 308 8.77 2.61 -15.91
N ASP A 309 7.89 2.07 -16.74
CA ASP A 309 6.74 2.81 -17.26
C ASP A 309 5.71 3.06 -16.16
N CYS A 310 4.78 3.98 -16.40
CA CYS A 310 3.82 4.41 -15.39
C CYS A 310 2.40 4.55 -15.94
N THR A 311 1.43 4.02 -15.19
CA THR A 311 0.00 4.24 -15.41
C THR A 311 -0.62 4.92 -14.20
N GLN A 312 -1.57 5.82 -14.47
CA GLN A 312 -2.40 6.47 -13.48
C GLN A 312 -3.88 6.38 -13.87
N ILE A 313 -4.75 6.77 -12.96
CA ILE A 313 -6.16 6.97 -13.26
C ILE A 313 -6.34 8.41 -13.72
N GLU A 314 -6.80 8.59 -14.94
CA GLU A 314 -7.29 9.87 -15.44
C GLU A 314 -8.71 10.03 -14.91
N SER A 315 -8.93 10.95 -13.95
CA SER A 315 -10.25 11.17 -13.37
C SER A 315 -11.25 11.53 -14.47
N GLY A 316 -12.20 10.62 -14.75
CA GLY A 316 -13.25 10.79 -15.76
C GLY A 316 -14.31 11.82 -15.35
N GLY A 317 -13.92 13.04 -15.01
CA GLY A 317 -14.81 14.22 -14.94
C GLY A 317 -15.91 14.25 -13.88
N LYS A 318 -15.98 13.33 -12.91
CA LYS A 318 -16.79 13.51 -11.70
C LYS A 318 -15.93 13.33 -10.45
N GLU A 319 -16.17 14.21 -9.49
CA GLU A 319 -15.54 14.18 -8.16
C GLU A 319 -16.05 12.95 -7.38
N LEU A 320 -15.12 12.28 -6.69
CA LEU A 320 -15.41 11.19 -5.76
C LEU A 320 -16.39 11.72 -4.69
N LYS A 321 -17.42 10.94 -4.33
CA LYS A 321 -18.24 11.24 -3.13
C LYS A 321 -17.89 10.30 -2.01
N VAL A 322 -17.56 10.85 -0.86
CA VAL A 322 -17.18 10.11 0.34
C VAL A 322 -18.12 10.45 1.48
N LEU A 323 -18.60 9.42 2.17
CA LEU A 323 -19.27 9.54 3.45
C LEU A 323 -18.24 9.31 4.55
N PHE A 324 -18.02 10.28 5.43
CA PHE A 324 -17.31 10.09 6.69
C PHE A 324 -18.31 9.91 7.83
N SER A 325 -18.15 8.84 8.60
CA SER A 325 -18.94 8.55 9.80
C SER A 325 -17.99 8.41 10.99
N TYR A 326 -18.25 9.15 12.05
CA TYR A 326 -17.50 9.13 13.29
C TYR A 326 -18.43 8.91 14.47
N ASP A 327 -18.03 8.05 15.39
CA ASP A 327 -18.70 7.83 16.67
C ASP A 327 -17.66 7.61 17.77
N SER A 328 -17.81 8.36 18.87
CA SER A 328 -17.05 8.13 20.10
C SER A 328 -17.71 7.05 20.95
N PHE A 329 -16.98 5.97 21.27
CA PHE A 329 -17.46 4.88 22.13
C PHE A 329 -16.60 4.70 23.37
N ALA A 330 -17.16 4.08 24.41
CA ALA A 330 -16.43 3.75 25.64
C ALA A 330 -15.24 2.79 25.41
N ASP A 331 -15.29 2.00 24.33
CA ASP A 331 -14.26 1.02 23.95
C ASP A 331 -13.27 1.54 22.88
N GLY A 332 -13.37 2.83 22.51
CA GLY A 332 -12.51 3.49 21.53
C GLY A 332 -13.29 4.26 20.47
N ASP A 333 -12.72 5.38 20.01
CA ASP A 333 -13.31 6.19 18.94
C ASP A 333 -13.19 5.47 17.59
N LYS A 334 -14.22 5.58 16.75
CA LYS A 334 -14.26 4.92 15.45
C LYS A 334 -14.56 5.93 14.35
N LEU A 335 -13.62 6.07 13.40
CA LEU A 335 -13.80 6.79 12.15
C LEU A 335 -13.89 5.78 11.00
N GLU A 336 -14.94 5.90 10.19
CA GLU A 336 -15.12 5.14 8.96
C GLU A 336 -15.30 6.10 7.79
N ALA A 337 -14.83 5.70 6.62
CA ALA A 337 -15.15 6.35 5.37
C ALA A 337 -15.82 5.36 4.43
N LYS A 338 -16.65 5.84 3.50
CA LYS A 338 -17.28 5.02 2.46
C LYS A 338 -17.39 5.82 1.16
N VAL A 339 -16.93 5.23 0.06
CA VAL A 339 -17.14 5.82 -1.27
C VAL A 339 -18.59 5.55 -1.72
N LEU A 340 -19.31 6.62 -2.06
CA LEU A 340 -20.71 6.59 -2.47
C LEU A 340 -20.89 6.64 -4.00
N GLU A 341 -20.14 7.51 -4.68
CA GLU A 341 -20.19 7.71 -6.13
C GLU A 341 -18.79 8.01 -6.68
N TYR A 342 -18.51 7.54 -7.90
CA TYR A 342 -17.30 7.85 -8.67
C TYR A 342 -17.61 7.74 -10.16
N SER A 343 -16.79 8.40 -10.99
CA SER A 343 -16.83 8.23 -12.44
C SER A 343 -16.17 6.93 -12.88
N PRO A 344 -16.55 6.39 -14.06
CA PRO A 344 -15.78 5.33 -14.69
C PRO A 344 -14.30 5.68 -14.75
N LEU A 345 -13.46 4.74 -14.33
CA LEU A 345 -12.02 4.88 -14.32
C LEU A 345 -11.49 4.84 -15.74
N VAL A 346 -10.67 5.82 -16.08
CA VAL A 346 -9.88 5.82 -17.32
C VAL A 346 -8.44 5.58 -16.92
N PHE A 347 -7.83 4.55 -17.49
CA PHE A 347 -6.42 4.24 -17.25
C PHE A 347 -5.60 4.87 -18.37
N GLY A 348 -4.60 5.66 -17.99
CA GLY A 348 -3.75 6.38 -18.92
C GLY A 348 -2.30 6.43 -18.44
N PRO A 349 -1.35 6.74 -19.33
CA PRO A 349 0.04 6.90 -18.94
C PRO A 349 0.15 8.04 -17.91
N CYS A 350 1.15 7.96 -17.04
CA CYS A 350 1.46 9.09 -16.17
C CYS A 350 1.90 10.29 -17.01
N VAL A 351 1.26 11.44 -16.79
CA VAL A 351 1.48 12.66 -17.59
C VAL A 351 2.20 13.76 -16.81
N GLU A 352 2.19 13.70 -15.47
CA GLU A 352 2.88 14.67 -14.62
C GLU A 352 4.32 14.21 -14.35
N GLY A 353 5.30 15.02 -14.79
CA GLY A 353 6.73 14.79 -14.58
C GLY A 353 7.43 14.09 -15.74
N GLY A 354 6.72 13.25 -16.51
CA GLY A 354 7.28 12.39 -17.56
C GLY A 354 6.44 11.11 -17.68
N ASN A 355 6.77 10.23 -18.63
CA ASN A 355 6.08 8.94 -18.79
C ASN A 355 6.63 7.85 -17.83
N GLY A 356 7.70 8.14 -17.11
CA GLY A 356 8.37 7.22 -16.20
C GLY A 356 7.78 7.24 -14.79
N LEU A 357 7.86 6.11 -14.10
CA LEU A 357 7.40 5.95 -12.72
C LEU A 357 8.18 6.84 -11.75
N GLU A 358 9.47 7.05 -12.03
CA GLU A 358 10.36 7.91 -11.26
C GLU A 358 9.94 9.38 -11.25
N ASP A 359 9.57 9.90 -12.42
CA ASP A 359 9.17 11.29 -12.57
C ASP A 359 7.80 11.53 -11.90
N HIS A 360 6.88 10.58 -12.11
CA HIS A 360 5.56 10.63 -11.50
C HIS A 360 5.63 10.54 -9.97
N TYR A 361 6.49 9.67 -9.43
CA TYR A 361 6.76 9.59 -8.00
C TYR A 361 7.29 10.92 -7.46
N ALA A 362 8.29 11.53 -8.12
CA ALA A 362 8.86 12.80 -7.68
C ALA A 362 7.82 13.92 -7.66
N ALA A 363 6.89 13.94 -8.62
CA ALA A 363 5.78 14.89 -8.65
C ALA A 363 4.74 14.63 -7.54
N ALA A 364 4.39 13.36 -7.30
CA ALA A 364 3.33 12.96 -6.35
C ALA A 364 3.79 12.95 -4.88
N SER A 365 5.09 12.82 -4.62
CA SER A 365 5.65 12.57 -3.29
C SER A 365 5.89 13.81 -2.41
N ILE A 366 5.14 14.91 -2.58
CA ILE A 366 5.32 16.15 -1.80
C ILE A 366 5.27 15.84 -0.28
N GLY A 367 6.43 15.77 0.37
CA GLY A 367 6.58 15.44 1.80
C GLY A 367 7.26 14.09 2.11
N HIS A 368 7.51 13.24 1.12
CA HIS A 368 8.26 11.99 1.26
C HIS A 368 9.70 12.15 0.74
N THR A 369 10.64 11.39 1.30
CA THR A 369 12.05 11.47 0.90
C THR A 369 12.27 10.73 -0.44
N GLU A 370 12.79 11.43 -1.45
CA GLU A 370 13.21 10.89 -2.77
C GLU A 370 14.15 9.66 -2.68
N ASP A 371 14.78 9.44 -1.51
CA ASP A 371 15.72 8.34 -1.25
C ASP A 371 15.09 6.93 -1.30
N MET A 372 13.76 6.81 -1.25
CA MET A 372 13.11 5.49 -1.25
C MET A 372 13.06 4.88 -2.65
N LEU A 373 12.66 5.65 -3.66
CA LEU A 373 12.52 5.13 -5.03
C LEU A 373 13.87 4.97 -5.73
N SER A 374 14.80 5.90 -5.51
CA SER A 374 16.13 5.90 -6.17
C SER A 374 17.02 4.70 -5.82
N LYS A 375 16.64 3.89 -4.82
CA LYS A 375 17.26 2.59 -4.52
C LYS A 375 16.81 1.48 -5.47
N HIS A 376 15.61 1.61 -6.02
CA HIS A 376 14.97 0.60 -6.87
C HIS A 376 14.88 1.03 -8.34
N ILE A 377 14.89 2.34 -8.64
CA ILE A 377 14.97 2.88 -10.00
C ILE A 377 16.18 3.82 -10.08
N VAL A 378 17.21 3.43 -10.83
CA VAL A 378 18.53 4.10 -10.80
C VAL A 378 18.79 5.05 -11.97
N GLY A 379 17.86 5.13 -12.92
CA GLY A 379 18.01 5.87 -14.17
C GLY A 379 18.74 5.08 -15.26
N GLU A 380 18.43 5.40 -16.52
CA GLU A 380 18.99 4.73 -17.70
C GLU A 380 20.52 4.82 -17.77
N GLY A 381 21.17 3.68 -17.98
CA GLY A 381 22.63 3.54 -18.06
C GLY A 381 23.37 3.52 -16.71
N ASN A 382 22.65 3.50 -15.58
CA ASN A 382 23.25 3.55 -14.24
C ASN A 382 23.34 2.20 -13.54
N CYS A 383 22.89 1.08 -14.13
CA CYS A 383 22.94 -0.23 -13.48
C CYS A 383 24.35 -0.62 -13.00
N GLU A 384 25.39 -0.38 -13.80
CA GLU A 384 26.76 -0.73 -13.43
C GLU A 384 27.22 0.05 -12.18
N SER A 385 27.00 1.37 -12.19
CA SER A 385 27.32 2.27 -11.08
C SER A 385 26.55 1.93 -9.81
N ALA A 386 25.25 1.67 -9.94
CA ALA A 386 24.39 1.27 -8.82
C ALA A 386 24.84 -0.07 -8.22
N THR A 387 25.16 -1.05 -9.05
CA THR A 387 25.66 -2.36 -8.64
C THR A 387 27.01 -2.23 -7.93
N ASP A 388 27.96 -1.45 -8.45
CA ASP A 388 29.25 -1.22 -7.79
C ASP A 388 29.09 -0.52 -6.45
N LYS A 389 28.19 0.46 -6.37
CA LYS A 389 27.87 1.16 -5.13
C LYS A 389 27.28 0.20 -4.10
N PHE A 390 26.33 -0.65 -4.49
CA PHE A 390 25.74 -1.68 -3.63
C PHE A 390 26.80 -2.66 -3.12
N LEU A 391 27.62 -3.22 -4.02
CA LEU A 391 28.65 -4.17 -3.65
C LEU A 391 29.67 -3.56 -2.69
N LEU A 392 30.13 -2.34 -2.98
CA LEU A 392 31.13 -1.68 -2.17
C LEU A 392 30.60 -1.25 -0.80
N LEU A 393 29.46 -0.55 -0.77
CA LEU A 393 28.96 0.09 0.45
C LEU A 393 28.18 -0.87 1.33
N THR A 394 27.43 -1.81 0.74
CA THR A 394 26.57 -2.73 1.49
C THR A 394 27.25 -4.07 1.73
N GLN A 395 27.94 -4.62 0.73
CA GLN A 395 28.54 -5.96 0.81
C GLN A 395 30.05 -5.94 1.15
N GLY A 396 30.71 -4.77 1.06
CA GLY A 396 32.16 -4.67 1.24
C GLY A 396 32.97 -5.34 0.12
N ILE A 397 32.38 -5.51 -1.06
CA ILE A 397 32.95 -6.20 -2.22
C ILE A 397 33.29 -5.18 -3.31
N GLN A 398 34.47 -5.31 -3.93
CA GLN A 398 34.81 -4.55 -5.13
C GLN A 398 34.94 -5.51 -6.32
N ARG A 399 34.21 -5.22 -7.41
CA ARG A 399 34.45 -5.91 -8.67
C ARG A 399 35.84 -5.56 -9.18
N LYS A 400 36.60 -6.57 -9.58
CA LYS A 400 37.89 -6.36 -10.22
C LYS A 400 37.62 -5.82 -11.62
N ALA A 401 38.09 -4.61 -11.93
CA ALA A 401 37.98 -4.03 -13.26
C ALA A 401 38.47 -5.05 -14.31
N SER A 402 37.62 -5.35 -15.29
CA SER A 402 37.96 -6.26 -16.38
C SER A 402 39.14 -5.67 -17.14
N ALA A 403 40.21 -6.44 -17.32
CA ALA A 403 41.42 -5.98 -17.98
C ALA A 403 41.09 -5.61 -19.43
N THR A 404 40.89 -4.32 -19.70
CA THR A 404 40.76 -3.80 -21.06
C THR A 404 41.99 -4.23 -21.84
N THR A 405 41.77 -4.97 -22.92
CA THR A 405 42.77 -5.39 -23.89
C THR A 405 43.72 -4.23 -24.20
N ILE A 406 44.93 -4.28 -23.65
CA ILE A 406 46.04 -3.43 -24.10
C ILE A 406 46.41 -3.96 -25.47
N THR A 407 45.85 -3.36 -26.52
CA THR A 407 46.37 -3.49 -27.87
C THR A 407 47.80 -2.96 -27.83
N ARG A 408 48.78 -3.87 -27.85
CA ARG A 408 50.18 -3.51 -28.10
C ARG A 408 50.25 -2.82 -29.46
N LEU A 409 50.80 -1.60 -29.45
CA LEU A 409 51.21 -0.86 -30.65
C LEU A 409 52.13 -1.69 -31.54
#